data_AF-A0A1B9NJA1-F1
#
_entry.id   AF-A0A1B9NJA1-F1
#
_cell.length_a   1.000
_cell.length_b   1.000
_cell.length_c   1.000
_cell.angle_alpha   90.00
_cell.angle_beta   90.00
_cell.angle_gamma   90.00
#
_symmetry.space_group_name_H-M   'P 1'
#
loop_
_entity.id
_entity.type
_entity.pdbx_description
1 polymer ?
#
loop_
_entity_poly.entity_id
_entity_poly.type
_entity_poly.pdbx_seq_one_letter_code
_entity_poly.pdbx_strand_id
1 'polypeptide(L)'
;MNHPRKAVKLMLIFISTLMVISICLFYFCFSAQSKNYVESETIPMDYTIYPSTIPENQLLRIDEAEQLYRHAFDDQVFYGVVNPDNLVKFIKHAWQWDKNAMPYYYELLHWEDLYDGRGKEDGIMMSFTEFIRKYRDQLVDNAGNPLVEPKVFRSIKMRGYLWDKFADLKYPYFAYRKSWRYSPCGYNEKGMAFPCPDDKLEKSIKYLNYAIEGGYHCYEALIARMLFQQGDHYKDEHYKKINKLTEYRKSLKSEDLKLSIDYAQLMAEHSSIIGILRVTEAYLYGLGREHDIVKAYAWSLLSDYAKQKIEEQGNNLAWDSEQLPPVWEYNEQIQNHLEQILTPAQKQAAQGYLTEITAKIVSWNYNRWRDEIEDFHPKP
;
A
#
# COMPACT_ATOMS: atom_id res chain seq x y z
N MET A 1 39.58 -16.33 25.72
CA MET A 1 40.00 -14.91 25.76
C MET A 1 39.26 -14.17 24.66
N ASN A 2 38.11 -13.57 25.00
CA ASN A 2 37.27 -12.84 24.04
C ASN A 2 37.85 -11.45 23.77
N HIS A 3 37.99 -11.11 22.49
CA HIS A 3 38.65 -9.92 21.98
C HIS A 3 37.89 -8.62 22.33
N PRO A 4 38.36 -7.79 23.28
CA PRO A 4 37.74 -6.50 23.59
C PRO A 4 37.79 -5.52 22.40
N ARG A 5 38.67 -5.74 21.41
CA ARG A 5 38.79 -4.91 20.20
C ARG A 5 37.62 -5.01 19.22
N LYS A 6 36.90 -6.15 19.16
CA LYS A 6 35.73 -6.30 18.26
C LYS A 6 34.50 -5.57 18.81
N ALA A 7 34.27 -5.66 20.12
CA ALA A 7 33.17 -4.98 20.79
C ALA A 7 33.30 -3.44 20.70
N VAL A 8 34.52 -2.91 20.88
CA VAL A 8 34.79 -1.47 20.75
C VAL A 8 34.59 -0.97 19.31
N LYS A 9 34.96 -1.76 18.30
CA LYS A 9 34.70 -1.43 16.89
C LYS A 9 33.20 -1.39 16.55
N LEU A 10 32.42 -2.37 17.03
CA LEU A 10 30.97 -2.38 16.81
C LEU A 10 30.29 -1.20 17.51
N MET A 11 30.74 -0.87 18.72
CA MET A 11 30.20 0.27 19.48
C MET A 11 30.51 1.60 18.80
N LEU A 12 31.71 1.76 18.23
CA LEU A 12 32.09 2.95 17.45
C LEU A 12 31.26 3.09 16.16
N ILE A 13 30.99 1.99 15.47
CA ILE A 13 30.11 1.98 14.27
C ILE A 13 28.68 2.34 14.67
N PHE A 14 28.17 1.79 15.76
CA PHE A 14 26.82 2.10 16.24
C PHE A 14 26.67 3.58 16.64
N ILE A 15 27.67 4.14 17.34
CA ILE A 15 27.71 5.55 17.71
C ILE A 15 27.82 6.45 16.47
N SER A 16 28.63 6.09 15.47
CA SER A 16 28.72 6.88 14.24
C SER A 16 27.43 6.84 13.44
N THR A 17 26.73 5.70 13.41
CA THR A 17 25.43 5.56 12.73
C THR A 17 24.35 6.38 13.44
N LEU A 18 24.31 6.37 14.77
CA LEU A 18 23.43 7.21 15.58
C LEU A 18 23.72 8.71 15.44
N MET A 19 25.00 9.09 15.30
CA MET A 19 25.38 10.48 15.03
C MET A 19 24.87 10.94 13.66
N VAL A 20 25.01 10.10 12.62
CA VAL A 20 24.48 10.40 11.27
C VAL A 20 22.96 10.53 11.30
N ILE A 21 22.24 9.61 11.95
CA ILE A 21 20.79 9.69 12.10
C ILE A 21 20.38 10.94 12.89
N SER A 22 21.10 11.28 13.95
CA SER A 22 20.83 12.48 14.75
C SER A 22 21.11 13.76 13.98
N ILE A 23 22.15 13.80 13.13
CA ILE A 23 22.44 14.93 12.24
C ILE A 23 21.35 15.03 11.16
N CYS A 24 20.89 13.92 10.58
CA CYS A 24 19.78 13.90 9.64
C CYS A 24 18.48 14.42 10.29
N LEU A 25 18.15 13.97 11.51
CA LEU A 25 16.98 14.45 12.26
C LEU A 25 17.11 15.92 12.68
N PHE A 26 18.32 16.35 13.07
CA PHE A 26 18.57 17.75 13.43
C PHE A 26 18.46 18.65 12.19
N TYR A 27 18.97 18.21 11.04
CA TYR A 27 18.80 18.91 9.76
C TYR A 27 17.33 18.93 9.33
N PHE A 28 16.56 17.86 9.58
CA PHE A 28 15.11 17.78 9.34
C PHE A 28 14.31 18.79 10.18
N CYS A 29 14.66 18.94 11.46
CA CYS A 29 14.06 19.94 12.35
C CYS A 29 14.48 21.37 11.99
N PHE A 30 15.73 21.58 11.56
CA PHE A 30 16.28 22.91 11.29
C PHE A 30 15.94 23.41 9.88
N SER A 31 15.85 22.54 8.86
CA SER A 31 15.39 22.91 7.51
C SER A 31 13.89 23.24 7.49
N ALA A 32 13.11 22.65 8.41
CA ALA A 32 11.73 23.05 8.67
C ALA A 32 11.63 24.46 9.32
N GLN A 33 12.69 24.94 10.00
CA GLN A 33 12.74 26.25 10.66
C GLN A 33 13.49 27.33 9.87
N SER A 34 14.42 26.98 8.98
CA SER A 34 15.34 27.94 8.33
C SER A 34 14.83 28.54 7.02
N LYS A 35 13.63 28.20 6.56
CA LYS A 35 12.92 29.09 5.63
C LYS A 35 12.63 30.35 6.42
N ASN A 36 13.48 31.37 6.26
CA ASN A 36 13.16 32.75 6.57
C ASN A 36 11.80 33.04 5.90
N TYR A 37 10.73 32.90 6.68
CA TYR A 37 9.43 33.42 6.36
C TYR A 37 9.64 34.93 6.35
N VAL A 38 9.96 35.47 5.17
CA VAL A 38 9.42 36.78 4.82
C VAL A 38 7.93 36.64 5.15
N GLU A 39 7.46 37.44 6.10
CA GLU A 39 6.04 37.57 6.41
C GLU A 39 5.31 37.68 5.07
N SER A 40 4.77 36.56 4.60
CA SER A 40 3.92 36.60 3.43
C SER A 40 2.72 37.38 3.92
N GLU A 41 2.47 38.53 3.29
CA GLU A 41 1.15 39.14 3.28
C GLU A 41 0.12 38.01 3.32
N THR A 42 -0.88 38.12 4.19
CA THR A 42 -1.94 37.13 4.37
C THR A 42 -2.78 37.06 3.09
N ILE A 43 -2.21 36.47 2.04
CA ILE A 43 -2.88 36.16 0.80
C ILE A 43 -3.94 35.14 1.20
N PRO A 44 -5.25 35.46 1.06
CA PRO A 44 -6.29 34.48 1.30
C PRO A 44 -6.00 33.26 0.43
N MET A 45 -5.82 32.12 1.09
CA MET A 45 -5.41 30.89 0.44
C MET A 45 -6.59 30.36 -0.37
N ASP A 46 -6.42 30.24 -1.69
CA ASP A 46 -7.44 29.70 -2.59
C ASP A 46 -7.48 28.17 -2.45
N TYR A 47 -8.53 27.67 -1.79
CA TYR A 47 -8.78 26.24 -1.58
C TYR A 47 -9.67 25.63 -2.67
N THR A 48 -9.92 26.37 -3.75
CA THR A 48 -10.76 25.89 -4.85
C THR A 48 -10.11 24.68 -5.52
N ILE A 49 -10.88 23.61 -5.63
CA ILE A 49 -10.51 22.45 -6.44
C ILE A 49 -11.03 22.69 -7.84
N TYR A 50 -10.14 22.68 -8.82
CA TYR A 50 -10.51 22.88 -10.22
C TYR A 50 -10.64 21.53 -10.93
N PRO A 51 -11.59 21.39 -11.87
CA PRO A 51 -11.60 20.26 -12.79
C PRO A 51 -10.34 20.30 -13.65
N SER A 52 -9.93 19.13 -14.14
CA SER A 52 -8.86 19.07 -15.12
C SER A 52 -9.23 19.82 -16.39
N THR A 53 -8.25 20.54 -16.95
CA THR A 53 -8.38 21.13 -18.28
C THR A 53 -8.00 20.14 -19.39
N ILE A 54 -7.51 18.96 -19.02
CA ILE A 54 -7.24 17.85 -19.93
C ILE A 54 -8.55 17.10 -20.18
N PRO A 55 -8.90 16.79 -21.44
CA PRO A 55 -10.04 15.95 -21.78
C PRO A 55 -9.99 14.60 -21.05
N GLU A 56 -11.14 14.08 -20.64
CA GLU A 56 -11.26 12.84 -19.86
C GLU A 56 -10.53 11.65 -20.49
N ASN A 57 -10.62 11.50 -21.82
CA ASN A 57 -9.96 10.43 -22.57
C ASN A 57 -8.43 10.60 -22.71
N GLN A 58 -7.87 11.70 -22.22
CA GLN A 58 -6.44 12.00 -22.22
C GLN A 58 -5.85 12.05 -20.81
N LEU A 59 -6.67 11.98 -19.77
CA LEU A 59 -6.21 11.91 -18.39
C LEU A 59 -5.44 10.61 -18.15
N LEU A 60 -4.42 10.65 -17.31
CA LEU A 60 -3.62 9.48 -16.99
C LEU A 60 -4.43 8.54 -16.09
N ARG A 61 -4.34 7.24 -16.36
CA ARG A 61 -4.66 6.23 -15.33
C ARG A 61 -3.65 6.31 -14.18
N ILE A 62 -3.98 5.69 -13.06
CA ILE A 62 -3.13 5.76 -11.84
C ILE A 62 -1.76 5.10 -12.08
N ASP A 63 -1.76 3.93 -12.72
CA ASP A 63 -0.55 3.20 -13.10
C ASP A 63 0.29 3.96 -14.13
N GLU A 64 -0.36 4.58 -15.12
CA GLU A 64 0.30 5.43 -16.11
C GLU A 64 0.96 6.66 -15.47
N ALA A 65 0.28 7.31 -14.52
CA ALA A 65 0.83 8.45 -13.78
C ALA A 65 2.05 8.05 -12.94
N GLU A 66 1.97 6.91 -12.24
CA GLU A 66 3.08 6.37 -11.47
C GLU A 66 4.28 6.03 -12.34
N GLN A 67 4.06 5.28 -13.41
CA GLN A 67 5.13 4.90 -14.34
C GLN A 67 5.75 6.13 -14.98
N LEU A 68 4.94 7.10 -15.40
CA LEU A 68 5.46 8.33 -15.99
C LEU A 68 6.35 9.10 -15.01
N TYR A 69 5.94 9.19 -13.74
CA TYR A 69 6.76 9.79 -12.68
C TYR A 69 8.07 9.02 -12.44
N ARG A 70 8.01 7.70 -12.25
CA ARG A 70 9.20 6.86 -11.99
C ARG A 70 10.22 6.87 -13.13
N HIS A 71 9.77 7.01 -14.38
CA HIS A 71 10.67 7.15 -15.53
C HIS A 71 11.20 8.60 -15.70
N ALA A 72 10.57 9.59 -15.08
CA ALA A 72 10.94 11.00 -15.20
C ALA A 72 11.94 11.43 -14.11
N PHE A 73 11.79 10.92 -12.89
CA PHE A 73 12.50 11.38 -11.70
C PHE A 73 12.89 10.20 -10.79
N ASP A 74 14.14 10.14 -10.35
CA ASP A 74 14.60 9.22 -9.31
C ASP A 74 14.41 9.87 -7.95
N ASP A 75 13.59 9.28 -7.09
CA ASP A 75 13.30 9.73 -5.73
C ASP A 75 13.88 8.83 -4.63
N GLN A 76 14.81 7.92 -4.97
CA GLN A 76 15.35 6.94 -4.05
C GLN A 76 16.81 7.19 -3.71
N VAL A 77 17.64 7.39 -4.73
CA VAL A 77 19.10 7.39 -4.57
C VAL A 77 19.66 8.78 -4.83
N PHE A 78 19.35 9.35 -6.00
CA PHE A 78 20.01 10.57 -6.46
C PHE A 78 19.09 11.80 -6.46
N TYR A 79 17.77 11.60 -6.29
CA TYR A 79 16.78 12.68 -6.11
C TYR A 79 16.80 13.68 -7.29
N GLY A 80 16.83 13.16 -8.53
CA GLY A 80 17.12 13.94 -9.74
C GLY A 80 16.35 13.50 -10.99
N VAL A 81 16.40 14.35 -12.03
CA VAL A 81 15.69 14.13 -13.30
C VAL A 81 16.41 13.09 -14.14
N VAL A 82 15.70 12.02 -14.49
CA VAL A 82 16.17 10.90 -15.32
C VAL A 82 15.82 11.15 -16.80
N ASN A 83 14.59 11.61 -17.06
CA ASN A 83 14.08 11.84 -18.41
C ASN A 83 13.28 13.16 -18.47
N PRO A 84 13.87 14.23 -19.03
CA PRO A 84 13.21 15.53 -19.15
C PRO A 84 11.91 15.51 -19.95
N ASP A 85 11.81 14.73 -21.02
CA ASP A 85 10.61 14.70 -21.87
C ASP A 85 9.42 14.07 -21.11
N ASN A 86 9.69 12.97 -20.40
CA ASN A 86 8.70 12.36 -19.51
C ASN A 86 8.32 13.32 -18.38
N LEU A 87 9.29 14.07 -17.83
CA LEU A 87 9.03 15.04 -16.78
C LEU A 87 8.18 16.23 -17.27
N VAL A 88 8.42 16.72 -18.50
CA VAL A 88 7.57 17.73 -19.15
C VAL A 88 6.14 17.20 -19.26
N LYS A 89 5.97 15.99 -19.81
CA LYS A 89 4.64 15.37 -19.94
C LYS A 89 3.96 15.27 -18.56
N PHE A 90 4.65 14.73 -17.57
CA PHE A 90 4.15 14.56 -16.22
C PHE A 90 3.67 15.87 -15.57
N ILE A 91 4.50 16.93 -15.65
CA ILE A 91 4.18 18.23 -15.06
C ILE A 91 2.97 18.86 -15.74
N LYS A 92 2.82 18.72 -17.07
CA LYS A 92 1.63 19.20 -17.77
C LYS A 92 0.35 18.61 -17.17
N HIS A 93 0.33 17.30 -16.93
CA HIS A 93 -0.79 16.63 -16.28
C HIS A 93 -1.07 17.19 -14.87
N ALA A 94 -0.05 17.23 -14.02
CA ALA A 94 -0.20 17.73 -12.65
C ALA A 94 -0.66 19.20 -12.58
N TRP A 95 -0.10 20.06 -13.43
CA TRP A 95 -0.41 21.51 -13.44
C TRP A 95 -1.77 21.81 -14.09
N GLN A 96 -2.27 20.91 -14.92
CA GLN A 96 -3.61 20.96 -15.48
C GLN A 96 -4.64 20.17 -14.67
N TRP A 97 -4.38 19.92 -13.39
CA TRP A 97 -5.30 19.31 -12.43
C TRP A 97 -5.68 17.85 -12.72
N ASP A 98 -4.83 17.08 -13.41
CA ASP A 98 -4.97 15.62 -13.47
C ASP A 98 -4.72 15.02 -12.08
N LYS A 99 -5.79 14.54 -11.42
CA LYS A 99 -5.76 14.09 -10.03
C LYS A 99 -4.91 12.85 -9.81
N ASN A 100 -4.60 12.09 -10.87
CA ASN A 100 -3.71 10.93 -10.77
C ASN A 100 -2.23 11.34 -10.83
N ALA A 101 -1.90 12.46 -11.48
CA ALA A 101 -0.53 13.01 -11.50
C ALA A 101 -0.21 13.87 -10.26
N MET A 102 -1.20 14.58 -9.70
CA MET A 102 -0.99 15.50 -8.58
C MET A 102 -0.30 14.88 -7.33
N PRO A 103 -0.63 13.66 -6.86
CA PRO A 103 0.04 13.05 -5.72
C PRO A 103 1.54 12.89 -5.95
N TYR A 104 1.93 12.39 -7.13
CA TYR A 104 3.33 12.19 -7.48
C TYR A 104 4.07 13.52 -7.65
N TYR A 105 3.38 14.60 -8.04
CA TYR A 105 4.01 15.92 -8.10
C TYR A 105 4.28 16.47 -6.69
N TYR A 106 3.42 16.17 -5.71
CA TYR A 106 3.73 16.44 -4.30
C TYR A 106 4.94 15.63 -3.79
N GLU A 107 5.13 14.40 -4.27
CA GLU A 107 6.33 13.60 -3.95
C GLU A 107 7.56 14.21 -4.62
N LEU A 108 7.50 14.58 -5.89
CA LEU A 108 8.60 15.27 -6.58
C LEU A 108 9.08 16.50 -5.79
N LEU A 109 8.15 17.38 -5.43
CA LEU A 109 8.47 18.59 -4.66
C LEU A 109 8.98 18.29 -3.25
N HIS A 110 8.69 17.11 -2.71
CA HIS A 110 9.23 16.68 -1.42
C HIS A 110 10.71 16.31 -1.53
N TRP A 111 11.10 15.74 -2.67
CA TRP A 111 12.40 15.11 -2.88
C TRP A 111 13.38 16.00 -3.66
N GLU A 112 12.92 17.00 -4.40
CA GLU A 112 13.76 17.84 -5.29
C GLU A 112 14.96 18.50 -4.61
N ASP A 113 14.81 18.88 -3.33
CA ASP A 113 15.85 19.55 -2.55
C ASP A 113 16.96 18.59 -2.07
N LEU A 114 16.76 17.27 -2.20
CA LEU A 114 17.72 16.25 -1.79
C LEU A 114 18.68 15.82 -2.91
N TYR A 115 18.63 16.48 -4.07
CA TYR A 115 19.47 16.18 -5.21
C TYR A 115 20.97 16.05 -4.85
N ASP A 116 21.56 14.88 -5.09
CA ASP A 116 22.99 14.66 -4.90
C ASP A 116 23.77 14.79 -6.23
N GLY A 117 24.26 16.00 -6.49
CA GLY A 117 25.07 16.29 -7.67
C GLY A 117 26.44 15.60 -7.71
N ARG A 118 26.87 14.92 -6.63
CA ARG A 118 28.12 14.13 -6.60
C ARG A 118 27.91 12.68 -7.07
N GLY A 119 26.65 12.22 -7.12
CA GLY A 119 26.24 10.91 -7.60
C GLY A 119 25.80 10.90 -9.06
N LYS A 120 26.48 11.64 -9.95
CA LYS A 120 26.25 11.56 -11.40
C LYS A 120 26.74 10.21 -11.95
N GLU A 121 26.07 9.14 -11.56
CA GLU A 121 26.14 7.85 -12.26
C GLU A 121 25.26 7.89 -13.52
N ASP A 122 25.46 6.89 -14.39
CA ASP A 122 24.78 6.74 -15.67
C ASP A 122 23.24 6.68 -15.48
N GLY A 123 22.55 7.80 -15.72
CA GLY A 123 21.09 7.86 -15.72
C GLY A 123 20.47 9.17 -15.22
N ILE A 124 21.15 9.91 -14.33
CA ILE A 124 20.63 11.19 -13.81
C ILE A 124 21.16 12.37 -14.63
N MET A 125 20.25 13.11 -15.27
CA MET A 125 20.60 14.17 -16.21
C MET A 125 20.81 15.53 -15.54
N MET A 126 19.96 15.91 -14.57
CA MET A 126 20.01 17.22 -13.92
C MET A 126 19.16 17.30 -12.63
N SER A 127 19.34 18.36 -11.85
CA SER A 127 18.42 18.69 -10.75
C SER A 127 17.08 19.18 -11.27
N PHE A 128 16.03 19.12 -10.45
CA PHE A 128 14.72 19.68 -10.82
C PHE A 128 14.76 21.18 -11.09
N THR A 129 15.52 21.94 -10.30
CA THR A 129 15.71 23.39 -10.52
C THR A 129 16.35 23.67 -11.89
N GLU A 130 17.36 22.87 -12.28
CA GLU A 130 17.99 23.01 -13.60
C GLU A 130 17.02 22.62 -14.72
N PHE A 131 16.22 21.58 -14.52
CA PHE A 131 15.15 21.19 -15.46
C PHE A 131 14.15 22.33 -15.67
N ILE A 132 13.60 22.92 -14.59
CA ILE A 132 12.65 24.03 -14.71
C ILE A 132 13.27 25.19 -15.48
N ARG A 133 14.54 25.53 -15.23
CA ARG A 133 15.23 26.61 -15.97
C ARG A 133 15.36 26.31 -17.47
N LYS A 134 15.60 25.05 -17.85
CA LYS A 134 15.85 24.64 -19.24
C LYS A 134 14.59 24.35 -20.05
N TYR A 135 13.55 23.81 -19.42
CA TYR A 135 12.36 23.28 -20.09
C TYR A 135 11.08 24.08 -19.79
N ARG A 136 11.20 25.27 -19.17
CA ARG A 136 10.03 26.10 -18.79
C ARG A 136 9.11 26.43 -19.95
N ASP A 137 9.69 26.71 -21.11
CA ASP A 137 9.05 27.05 -22.36
C ASP A 137 8.22 25.90 -22.95
N GLN A 138 8.54 24.66 -22.59
CA GLN A 138 7.80 23.48 -23.03
C GLN A 138 6.58 23.17 -22.16
N LEU A 139 6.49 23.77 -20.96
CA LEU A 139 5.35 23.63 -20.04
C LEU A 139 4.19 24.53 -20.48
N VAL A 140 3.58 24.18 -21.60
CA VAL A 140 2.42 24.84 -22.22
C VAL A 140 1.21 23.90 -22.32
N ASP A 141 0.00 24.45 -22.31
CA ASP A 141 -1.24 23.71 -22.55
C ASP A 141 -1.39 23.26 -24.03
N ASN A 142 -2.49 22.61 -24.35
CA ASN A 142 -2.78 22.15 -25.72
C ASN A 142 -2.98 23.30 -26.73
N ALA A 143 -3.21 24.52 -26.27
CA ALA A 143 -3.32 25.73 -27.10
C ALA A 143 -1.99 26.51 -27.17
N GLY A 144 -0.93 26.02 -26.52
CA GLY A 144 0.38 26.68 -26.48
C GLY A 144 0.50 27.78 -25.42
N ASN A 145 -0.49 27.95 -24.54
CA ASN A 145 -0.39 28.93 -23.46
C ASN A 145 0.54 28.41 -22.35
N PRO A 146 1.44 29.25 -21.80
CA PRO A 146 2.27 28.85 -20.66
C PRO A 146 1.44 28.38 -19.47
N LEU A 147 1.69 27.15 -19.01
CA LEU A 147 1.07 26.63 -17.79
C LEU A 147 1.66 27.31 -16.57
N VAL A 148 0.85 27.50 -15.55
CA VAL A 148 1.25 28.06 -14.25
C VAL A 148 1.10 26.97 -13.21
N GLU A 149 2.13 26.77 -12.39
CA GLU A 149 2.05 25.86 -11.26
C GLU A 149 0.87 26.22 -10.35
N PRO A 150 -0.06 25.27 -10.11
CA PRO A 150 -1.16 25.49 -9.19
C PRO A 150 -0.68 25.90 -7.80
N LYS A 151 -1.32 26.94 -7.22
CA LYS A 151 -0.97 27.46 -5.88
C LYS A 151 -1.02 26.39 -4.79
N VAL A 152 -1.77 25.31 -5.02
CA VAL A 152 -1.93 24.15 -4.14
C VAL A 152 -0.65 23.40 -3.82
N PHE A 153 0.37 23.55 -4.64
CA PHE A 153 1.67 22.92 -4.44
C PHE A 153 2.61 23.76 -3.57
N ARG A 154 2.35 25.05 -3.40
CA ARG A 154 3.24 25.99 -2.69
C ARG A 154 3.09 25.99 -1.17
N SER A 155 2.07 25.31 -0.62
CA SER A 155 1.75 25.34 0.81
C SER A 155 1.56 23.93 1.37
N ILE A 156 2.36 23.58 2.38
CA ILE A 156 2.25 22.28 3.07
C ILE A 156 0.90 22.12 3.79
N LYS A 157 0.32 23.24 4.28
CA LYS A 157 -1.02 23.25 4.88
C LYS A 157 -2.09 22.94 3.82
N MET A 158 -1.90 23.42 2.59
CA MET A 158 -2.81 23.15 1.47
C MET A 158 -2.74 21.69 1.02
N ARG A 159 -1.54 21.09 1.00
CA ARG A 159 -1.36 19.65 0.72
C ARG A 159 -2.23 18.79 1.62
N GLY A 160 -2.16 18.98 2.94
CA GLY A 160 -2.97 18.20 3.89
C GLY A 160 -4.47 18.31 3.65
N TYR A 161 -4.97 19.53 3.50
CA TYR A 161 -6.39 19.80 3.22
C TYR A 161 -6.86 19.15 1.92
N LEU A 162 -6.11 19.29 0.83
CA LEU A 162 -6.49 18.75 -0.47
C LEU A 162 -6.43 17.24 -0.52
N TRP A 163 -5.45 16.64 0.16
CA TRP A 163 -5.42 15.18 0.33
C TRP A 163 -6.69 14.67 0.99
N ASP A 164 -7.15 15.34 2.05
CA ASP A 164 -8.40 14.96 2.70
C ASP A 164 -9.62 15.20 1.81
N LYS A 165 -9.67 16.32 1.08
CA LYS A 165 -10.76 16.63 0.16
C LYS A 165 -10.84 15.69 -1.04
N PHE A 166 -9.72 15.34 -1.66
CA PHE A 166 -9.72 14.41 -2.78
C PHE A 166 -10.18 13.02 -2.36
N ALA A 167 -9.79 12.56 -1.18
CA ALA A 167 -10.31 11.31 -0.63
C ALA A 167 -11.83 11.38 -0.35
N ASP A 168 -12.34 12.53 0.16
CA ASP A 168 -13.78 12.73 0.37
C ASP A 168 -14.57 12.76 -0.95
N LEU A 169 -13.93 13.25 -2.02
CA LEU A 169 -14.43 13.22 -3.40
C LEU A 169 -14.22 11.87 -4.10
N LYS A 170 -13.78 10.83 -3.37
CA LYS A 170 -13.55 9.47 -3.85
C LYS A 170 -12.44 9.31 -4.90
N TYR A 171 -11.44 10.19 -4.92
CA TYR A 171 -10.27 9.94 -5.75
C TYR A 171 -9.44 8.76 -5.20
N PRO A 172 -9.19 7.69 -5.97
CA PRO A 172 -8.87 6.38 -5.39
C PRO A 172 -7.54 6.35 -4.64
N TYR A 173 -6.48 6.93 -5.22
CA TYR A 173 -5.17 7.04 -4.57
C TYR A 173 -5.27 7.74 -3.19
N PHE A 174 -5.99 8.86 -3.14
CA PHE A 174 -6.16 9.63 -1.91
C PHE A 174 -7.01 8.91 -0.89
N ALA A 175 -8.07 8.23 -1.33
CA ALA A 175 -8.90 7.40 -0.46
C ALA A 175 -8.08 6.25 0.14
N TYR A 176 -7.33 5.52 -0.69
CA TYR A 176 -6.41 4.48 -0.25
C TYR A 176 -5.47 5.00 0.83
N ARG A 177 -4.76 6.11 0.57
CA ARG A 177 -3.84 6.71 1.55
C ARG A 177 -4.54 7.22 2.81
N LYS A 178 -5.74 7.79 2.71
CA LYS A 178 -6.50 8.31 3.85
C LYS A 178 -7.01 7.19 4.76
N SER A 179 -7.27 5.99 4.22
CA SER A 179 -7.69 4.83 5.03
C SER A 179 -6.70 4.49 6.15
N TRP A 180 -5.39 4.59 5.87
CA TRP A 180 -4.30 4.29 6.80
C TRP A 180 -4.17 5.29 7.95
N ARG A 181 -4.77 6.49 7.84
CA ARG A 181 -4.81 7.46 8.94
C ARG A 181 -5.73 7.03 10.08
N TYR A 182 -6.67 6.12 9.80
CA TYR A 182 -7.65 5.66 10.78
C TYR A 182 -7.30 4.30 11.38
N SER A 183 -6.71 3.39 10.60
CA SER A 183 -6.38 2.03 11.03
C SER A 183 -5.25 1.47 10.17
N PRO A 184 -4.32 0.66 10.72
CA PRO A 184 -4.25 0.18 12.12
C PRO A 184 -3.90 1.27 13.14
N CYS A 185 -4.12 1.00 14.44
CA CYS A 185 -3.98 1.98 15.52
C CYS A 185 -2.60 1.97 16.21
N GLY A 186 -1.61 1.36 15.54
CA GLY A 186 -0.23 1.26 16.03
C GLY A 186 -0.03 0.14 17.05
N TYR A 187 1.11 0.19 17.71
CA TYR A 187 1.61 -0.87 18.60
C TYR A 187 2.00 -0.31 19.96
N ASN A 188 1.89 -1.13 21.00
CA ASN A 188 2.39 -0.78 22.33
C ASN A 188 3.91 -0.97 22.43
N GLU A 189 4.51 -0.61 23.58
CA GLU A 189 5.96 -0.72 23.82
C GLU A 189 6.53 -2.14 23.69
N LYS A 190 5.67 -3.17 23.69
CA LYS A 190 6.06 -4.58 23.49
C LYS A 190 5.84 -5.05 22.05
N GLY A 191 5.53 -4.13 21.14
CA GLY A 191 5.22 -4.42 19.75
C GLY A 191 3.87 -5.08 19.51
N MET A 192 2.95 -5.08 20.48
CA MET A 192 1.61 -5.68 20.31
C MET A 192 0.63 -4.65 19.75
N ALA A 193 -0.17 -5.05 18.76
CA ALA A 193 -1.12 -4.18 18.08
C ALA A 193 -2.20 -3.67 19.03
N PHE A 194 -2.45 -2.35 19.00
CA PHE A 194 -3.55 -1.75 19.76
C PHE A 194 -4.90 -2.07 19.11
N PRO A 195 -5.95 -2.35 19.91
CA PRO A 195 -7.30 -2.39 19.37
C PRO A 195 -7.70 -0.99 18.86
N CYS A 196 -8.25 -0.94 17.66
CA CYS A 196 -8.87 0.26 17.10
C CYS A 196 -10.32 0.38 17.56
N PRO A 197 -10.78 1.58 17.93
CA PRO A 197 -12.20 1.88 18.08
C PRO A 197 -12.98 1.62 16.78
N ASP A 198 -14.23 1.17 16.90
CA ASP A 198 -15.09 0.85 15.75
C ASP A 198 -15.29 2.05 14.81
N ASP A 199 -15.45 3.27 15.32
CA ASP A 199 -15.62 4.46 14.48
C ASP A 199 -14.41 4.74 13.58
N LYS A 200 -13.21 4.37 14.02
CA LYS A 200 -11.99 4.43 13.20
C LYS A 200 -11.95 3.32 12.16
N LEU A 201 -12.31 2.09 12.55
CA LEU A 201 -12.39 0.97 11.61
C LEU A 201 -13.39 1.28 10.50
N GLU A 202 -14.59 1.76 10.83
CA GLU A 202 -15.62 2.13 9.85
C GLU A 202 -15.17 3.25 8.91
N LYS A 203 -14.44 4.25 9.40
CA LYS A 203 -13.84 5.28 8.53
C LYS A 203 -12.79 4.69 7.60
N SER A 204 -11.93 3.79 8.10
CA SER A 204 -10.90 3.14 7.29
C SER A 204 -11.54 2.27 6.19
N ILE A 205 -12.52 1.45 6.55
CA ILE A 205 -13.33 0.61 5.64
C ILE A 205 -13.98 1.46 4.55
N LYS A 206 -14.61 2.59 4.92
CA LYS A 206 -15.23 3.52 3.97
C LYS A 206 -14.25 3.98 2.87
N TYR A 207 -13.04 4.41 3.23
CA TYR A 207 -12.08 4.89 2.25
C TYR A 207 -11.41 3.76 1.46
N LEU A 208 -11.26 2.57 2.03
CA LEU A 208 -10.83 1.38 1.27
C LEU A 208 -11.87 1.00 0.21
N ASN A 209 -13.17 1.05 0.56
CA ASN A 209 -14.23 0.85 -0.42
C ASN A 209 -14.17 1.89 -1.55
N TYR A 210 -13.92 3.17 -1.25
CA TYR A 210 -13.72 4.18 -2.30
C TYR A 210 -12.50 3.90 -3.19
N ALA A 211 -11.43 3.34 -2.64
CA ALA A 211 -10.27 2.93 -3.43
C ALA A 211 -10.59 1.73 -4.33
N ILE A 212 -11.29 0.73 -3.80
CA ILE A 212 -11.75 -0.45 -4.54
C ILE A 212 -12.74 -0.07 -5.64
N GLU A 213 -13.70 0.82 -5.37
CA GLU A 213 -14.60 1.42 -6.38
C GLU A 213 -13.83 2.09 -7.53
N GLY A 214 -12.58 2.51 -7.27
CA GLY A 214 -11.69 3.13 -8.24
C GLY A 214 -10.59 2.21 -8.78
N GLY A 215 -10.73 0.89 -8.60
CA GLY A 215 -9.89 -0.13 -9.22
C GLY A 215 -8.74 -0.68 -8.35
N TYR A 216 -8.56 -0.24 -7.11
CA TYR A 216 -7.53 -0.83 -6.24
C TYR A 216 -7.93 -2.22 -5.72
N HIS A 217 -6.97 -3.14 -5.66
CA HIS A 217 -7.15 -4.46 -5.06
C HIS A 217 -6.71 -4.53 -3.58
N CYS A 218 -7.06 -3.53 -2.77
CA CYS A 218 -6.69 -3.47 -1.35
C CYS A 218 -7.59 -4.32 -0.42
N TYR A 219 -8.05 -5.48 -0.89
CA TYR A 219 -8.99 -6.35 -0.17
C TYR A 219 -8.44 -6.90 1.13
N GLU A 220 -7.14 -7.23 1.19
CA GLU A 220 -6.50 -7.74 2.41
C GLU A 220 -6.59 -6.73 3.56
N ALA A 221 -6.22 -5.48 3.28
CA ALA A 221 -6.37 -4.37 4.22
C ALA A 221 -7.83 -4.19 4.65
N LEU A 222 -8.78 -4.30 3.70
CA LEU A 222 -10.21 -4.19 3.96
C LEU A 222 -10.70 -5.29 4.92
N ILE A 223 -10.43 -6.55 4.60
CA ILE A 223 -10.91 -7.67 5.41
C ILE A 223 -10.26 -7.68 6.80
N ALA A 224 -9.00 -7.24 6.95
CA ALA A 224 -8.38 -7.07 8.26
C ALA A 224 -9.15 -6.09 9.16
N ARG A 225 -9.60 -4.96 8.60
CA ARG A 225 -10.37 -3.92 9.30
C ARG A 225 -11.82 -4.31 9.55
N MET A 226 -12.40 -5.11 8.67
CA MET A 226 -13.72 -5.69 8.88
C MET A 226 -13.68 -6.76 9.98
N LEU A 227 -12.70 -7.66 9.93
CA LEU A 227 -12.67 -8.85 10.79
C LEU A 227 -12.12 -8.56 12.18
N PHE A 228 -11.03 -7.81 12.33
CA PHE A 228 -10.27 -7.77 13.59
C PHE A 228 -10.29 -6.39 14.25
N GLN A 229 -10.36 -6.37 15.59
CA GLN A 229 -10.41 -5.11 16.35
C GLN A 229 -9.13 -4.29 16.17
N GLN A 230 -7.99 -4.92 15.92
CA GLN A 230 -6.71 -4.28 15.68
C GLN A 230 -6.64 -3.60 14.30
N GLY A 231 -7.54 -3.98 13.38
CA GLY A 231 -7.49 -3.56 11.98
C GLY A 231 -6.34 -4.16 11.18
N ASP A 232 -5.77 -5.25 11.67
CA ASP A 232 -4.63 -5.96 11.11
C ASP A 232 -4.85 -7.47 11.21
N HIS A 233 -4.27 -8.24 10.29
CA HIS A 233 -4.23 -9.68 10.37
C HIS A 233 -3.31 -10.17 11.49
N TYR A 234 -2.32 -9.38 11.91
CA TYR A 234 -1.34 -9.75 12.92
C TYR A 234 -1.60 -9.08 14.28
N LYS A 235 -1.12 -9.72 15.35
CA LYS A 235 -1.22 -9.23 16.73
C LYS A 235 0.01 -8.44 17.17
N ASP A 236 1.08 -8.48 16.39
CA ASP A 236 2.35 -7.84 16.70
C ASP A 236 3.03 -7.28 15.46
N GLU A 237 3.87 -6.27 15.66
CA GLU A 237 4.56 -5.50 14.61
C GLU A 237 5.63 -6.30 13.87
N HIS A 238 6.02 -7.46 14.41
CA HIS A 238 6.96 -8.38 13.78
C HIS A 238 6.25 -9.54 13.09
N TYR A 239 4.92 -9.45 12.95
CA TYR A 239 4.09 -10.40 12.24
C TYR A 239 4.18 -11.84 12.76
N LYS A 240 4.62 -12.06 14.01
CA LYS A 240 4.86 -13.41 14.55
C LYS A 240 3.60 -14.13 14.98
N LYS A 241 2.51 -13.40 15.22
CA LYS A 241 1.25 -13.95 15.71
C LYS A 241 0.09 -13.44 14.87
N ILE A 242 -0.67 -14.37 14.31
CA ILE A 242 -1.87 -14.05 13.53
C ILE A 242 -3.12 -13.95 14.43
N ASN A 243 -4.02 -13.03 14.09
CA ASN A 243 -5.40 -13.02 14.58
C ASN A 243 -6.16 -14.21 13.98
N LYS A 244 -6.85 -14.98 14.83
CA LYS A 244 -7.67 -16.11 14.39
C LYS A 244 -9.07 -15.63 14.08
N LEU A 245 -9.74 -16.20 13.08
CA LEU A 245 -11.10 -15.81 12.71
C LEU A 245 -12.08 -15.95 13.87
N THR A 246 -11.87 -16.89 14.80
CA THR A 246 -12.65 -17.03 16.04
C THR A 246 -12.56 -15.83 16.99
N GLU A 247 -11.60 -14.93 16.76
CA GLU A 247 -11.35 -13.70 17.52
C GLU A 247 -11.88 -12.44 16.79
N TYR A 248 -12.76 -12.61 15.79
CA TYR A 248 -13.34 -11.49 15.05
C TYR A 248 -14.02 -10.47 15.97
N ARG A 249 -14.05 -9.22 15.54
CA ARG A 249 -14.56 -8.09 16.33
C ARG A 249 -16.04 -8.34 16.70
N LYS A 250 -16.37 -8.10 17.97
CA LYS A 250 -17.71 -8.41 18.52
C LYS A 250 -18.84 -7.57 17.93
N SER A 251 -18.50 -6.39 17.39
CA SER A 251 -19.42 -5.47 16.74
C SER A 251 -19.72 -5.83 15.28
N LEU A 252 -19.06 -6.84 14.70
CA LEU A 252 -19.28 -7.25 13.32
C LEU A 252 -20.65 -7.92 13.16
N LYS A 253 -21.42 -7.46 12.19
CA LYS A 253 -22.70 -8.08 11.85
C LYS A 253 -22.49 -9.36 11.05
N SER A 254 -23.48 -10.24 11.05
CA SER A 254 -23.39 -11.50 10.31
C SER A 254 -23.25 -11.27 8.80
N GLU A 255 -23.92 -10.27 8.24
CA GLU A 255 -23.81 -9.92 6.82
C GLU A 255 -22.39 -9.43 6.49
N ASP A 256 -21.81 -8.58 7.33
CA ASP A 256 -20.46 -8.05 7.12
C ASP A 256 -19.39 -9.14 7.29
N LEU A 257 -19.61 -10.12 8.18
CA LEU A 257 -18.77 -11.31 8.29
C LEU A 257 -18.85 -12.19 7.03
N LYS A 258 -20.04 -12.36 6.44
CA LYS A 258 -20.17 -13.10 5.17
C LYS A 258 -19.43 -12.37 4.05
N LEU A 259 -19.62 -11.06 3.96
CA LEU A 259 -18.98 -10.21 2.95
C LEU A 259 -17.44 -10.23 3.07
N SER A 260 -16.88 -10.19 4.28
CA SER A 260 -15.43 -10.27 4.45
C SER A 260 -14.87 -11.64 4.04
N ILE A 261 -15.64 -12.72 4.25
CA ILE A 261 -15.26 -14.05 3.76
C ILE A 261 -15.43 -14.16 2.23
N ASP A 262 -16.42 -13.49 1.63
CA ASP A 262 -16.54 -13.40 0.17
C ASP A 262 -15.29 -12.72 -0.43
N TYR A 263 -14.83 -11.61 0.14
CA TYR A 263 -13.58 -10.95 -0.28
C TYR A 263 -12.33 -11.80 0.00
N ALA A 264 -12.29 -12.53 1.11
CA ALA A 264 -11.19 -13.46 1.37
C ALA A 264 -11.14 -14.58 0.33
N GLN A 265 -12.31 -15.07 -0.12
CA GLN A 265 -12.38 -16.06 -1.19
C GLN A 265 -11.95 -15.47 -2.54
N LEU A 266 -12.34 -14.24 -2.88
CA LEU A 266 -11.81 -13.53 -4.06
C LEU A 266 -10.28 -13.48 -4.01
N MET A 267 -9.70 -13.05 -2.88
CA MET A 267 -8.25 -13.05 -2.70
C MET A 267 -7.65 -14.45 -2.86
N ALA A 268 -8.30 -15.48 -2.32
CA ALA A 268 -7.86 -16.87 -2.41
C ALA A 268 -7.89 -17.41 -3.84
N GLU A 269 -8.88 -17.03 -4.65
CA GLU A 269 -8.97 -17.32 -6.09
C GLU A 269 -7.83 -16.66 -6.89
N HIS A 270 -7.20 -15.64 -6.32
CA HIS A 270 -5.95 -15.04 -6.79
C HIS A 270 -4.72 -15.50 -5.99
N SER A 271 -4.78 -16.67 -5.35
CA SER A 271 -3.69 -17.33 -4.59
C SER A 271 -3.20 -16.62 -3.33
N SER A 272 -4.00 -15.72 -2.74
CA SER A 272 -3.66 -15.12 -1.44
C SER A 272 -3.62 -16.18 -0.34
N ILE A 273 -2.47 -16.33 0.30
CA ILE A 273 -2.30 -17.26 1.44
C ILE A 273 -3.16 -16.84 2.64
N ILE A 274 -3.27 -15.55 2.92
CA ILE A 274 -4.19 -15.03 3.95
C ILE A 274 -5.64 -15.30 3.56
N GLY A 275 -6.02 -15.04 2.30
CA GLY A 275 -7.36 -15.34 1.80
C GLY A 275 -7.73 -16.83 1.99
N ILE A 276 -6.84 -17.73 1.57
CA ILE A 276 -6.99 -19.18 1.74
C ILE A 276 -7.18 -19.53 3.23
N LEU A 277 -6.34 -19.01 4.12
CA LEU A 277 -6.48 -19.24 5.57
C LEU A 277 -7.86 -18.81 6.09
N ARG A 278 -8.34 -17.62 5.72
CA ARG A 278 -9.64 -17.12 6.20
C ARG A 278 -10.79 -17.99 5.72
N VAL A 279 -10.74 -18.47 4.48
CA VAL A 279 -11.76 -19.40 3.96
C VAL A 279 -11.68 -20.77 4.66
N THR A 280 -10.48 -21.27 4.93
CA THR A 280 -10.25 -22.48 5.75
C THR A 280 -10.90 -22.34 7.13
N GLU A 281 -10.61 -21.26 7.85
CA GLU A 281 -11.18 -20.99 9.16
C GLU A 281 -12.71 -20.83 9.12
N ALA A 282 -13.24 -20.17 8.09
CA ALA A 282 -14.67 -19.95 7.93
C ALA A 282 -15.44 -21.28 7.85
N TYR A 283 -14.97 -22.23 7.04
CA TYR A 283 -15.55 -23.58 6.97
C TYR A 283 -15.27 -24.39 8.24
N LEU A 284 -14.08 -24.28 8.82
CA LEU A 284 -13.71 -25.02 10.03
C LEU A 284 -14.57 -24.64 11.22
N TYR A 285 -14.94 -23.38 11.37
CA TYR A 285 -15.67 -22.89 12.53
C TYR A 285 -17.14 -22.51 12.25
N GLY A 286 -17.58 -22.57 10.99
CA GLY A 286 -18.92 -22.14 10.60
C GLY A 286 -19.14 -20.63 10.75
N LEU A 287 -18.11 -19.83 10.45
CA LEU A 287 -18.10 -18.37 10.60
C LEU A 287 -18.20 -17.70 9.23
N GLY A 288 -19.33 -17.04 8.95
CA GLY A 288 -19.61 -16.47 7.63
C GLY A 288 -19.91 -17.52 6.53
N ARG A 289 -19.78 -18.81 6.85
CA ARG A 289 -20.10 -19.97 6.01
C ARG A 289 -20.72 -21.07 6.87
N GLU A 290 -21.36 -22.05 6.23
CA GLU A 290 -21.76 -23.28 6.89
C GLU A 290 -20.52 -24.08 7.32
N HIS A 291 -20.58 -24.70 8.50
CA HIS A 291 -19.50 -25.53 8.99
C HIS A 291 -19.33 -26.78 8.12
N ASP A 292 -18.13 -26.97 7.56
CA ASP A 292 -17.83 -28.07 6.66
C ASP A 292 -16.33 -28.45 6.75
N ILE A 293 -16.02 -29.49 7.54
CA ILE A 293 -14.65 -29.95 7.77
C ILE A 293 -13.98 -30.54 6.51
N VAL A 294 -14.77 -30.99 5.52
CA VAL A 294 -14.24 -31.51 4.25
C VAL A 294 -13.73 -30.35 3.41
N LYS A 295 -14.52 -29.28 3.28
CA LYS A 295 -14.10 -28.05 2.59
C LYS A 295 -12.96 -27.34 3.33
N ALA A 296 -13.02 -27.28 4.66
CA ALA A 296 -11.93 -26.70 5.45
C ALA A 296 -10.60 -27.40 5.16
N TYR A 297 -10.59 -28.75 5.11
CA TYR A 297 -9.38 -29.51 4.80
C TYR A 297 -8.92 -29.32 3.36
N ALA A 298 -9.83 -29.26 2.40
CA ALA A 298 -9.46 -28.97 1.02
C ALA A 298 -8.82 -27.57 0.86
N TRP A 299 -9.37 -26.54 1.51
CA TRP A 299 -8.76 -25.20 1.51
C TRP A 299 -7.42 -25.17 2.26
N SER A 300 -7.25 -25.92 3.35
CA SER A 300 -5.95 -26.01 4.03
C SER A 300 -4.88 -26.65 3.13
N LEU A 301 -5.24 -27.69 2.36
CA LEU A 301 -4.36 -28.31 1.36
C LEU A 301 -4.04 -27.37 0.19
N LEU A 302 -4.97 -26.50 -0.22
CA LEU A 302 -4.71 -25.49 -1.25
C LEU A 302 -3.60 -24.52 -0.81
N SER A 303 -3.49 -24.22 0.49
CA SER A 303 -2.40 -23.37 1.01
C SER A 303 -1.02 -23.99 0.74
N ASP A 304 -0.87 -25.31 0.89
CA ASP A 304 0.39 -26.00 0.58
C ASP A 304 0.70 -25.95 -0.92
N TYR A 305 -0.33 -26.13 -1.75
CA TYR A 305 -0.17 -26.03 -3.20
C TYR A 305 0.21 -24.60 -3.64
N ALA A 306 -0.42 -23.58 -3.06
CA ALA A 306 -0.10 -22.18 -3.31
C ALA A 306 1.34 -21.86 -2.88
N LYS A 307 1.79 -22.35 -1.72
CA LYS A 307 3.18 -22.25 -1.26
C LYS A 307 4.16 -22.85 -2.28
N GLN A 308 3.90 -24.08 -2.75
CA GLN A 308 4.72 -24.72 -3.76
C GLN A 308 4.80 -23.87 -5.05
N LYS A 309 3.68 -23.30 -5.49
CA LYS A 309 3.64 -22.44 -6.69
C LYS A 309 4.45 -21.17 -6.54
N ILE A 310 4.43 -20.56 -5.35
CA ILE A 310 5.26 -19.38 -5.02
C ILE A 310 6.75 -19.72 -5.13
N GLU A 311 7.16 -20.86 -4.55
CA GLU A 311 8.54 -21.34 -4.58
C GLU A 311 8.99 -21.67 -6.02
N GLU A 312 8.16 -22.37 -6.81
CA GLU A 312 8.44 -22.72 -8.21
C GLU A 312 8.61 -21.49 -9.11
N GLN A 313 7.85 -20.43 -8.88
CA GLN A 313 7.92 -19.20 -9.67
C GLN A 313 9.11 -18.31 -9.31
N GLY A 314 9.92 -18.69 -8.31
CA GLY A 314 10.95 -17.81 -7.76
C GLY A 314 10.37 -16.52 -7.19
N ASN A 315 9.07 -16.51 -6.90
CA ASN A 315 8.33 -15.35 -6.43
C ASN A 315 8.47 -15.23 -4.90
N ASN A 316 9.69 -15.33 -4.39
CA ASN A 316 9.99 -15.13 -2.97
C ASN A 316 9.75 -13.67 -2.53
N LEU A 317 9.49 -12.78 -3.50
CA LEU A 317 9.05 -11.39 -3.33
C LEU A 317 7.51 -11.26 -3.34
N ALA A 318 6.76 -12.35 -3.51
CA ALA A 318 5.29 -12.37 -3.55
C ALA A 318 4.64 -11.97 -2.22
N TRP A 319 5.42 -11.87 -1.15
CA TRP A 319 4.96 -11.51 0.18
C TRP A 319 6.16 -10.96 0.96
N ASP A 320 5.87 -10.19 2.01
CA ASP A 320 6.88 -9.95 3.02
C ASP A 320 7.24 -11.31 3.65
N SER A 321 8.47 -11.77 3.44
CA SER A 321 8.92 -13.10 3.88
C SER A 321 8.74 -13.33 5.39
N GLU A 322 8.62 -12.25 6.17
CA GLU A 322 8.40 -12.31 7.62
C GLU A 322 6.92 -12.60 7.99
N GLN A 323 5.98 -12.33 7.08
CA GLN A 323 4.53 -12.43 7.33
C GLN A 323 3.97 -13.84 7.09
N LEU A 324 4.54 -14.60 6.15
CA LEU A 324 4.05 -15.92 5.76
C LEU A 324 4.25 -17.04 6.79
N PRO A 325 5.40 -17.16 7.49
CA PRO A 325 5.67 -18.30 8.36
C PRO A 325 4.58 -18.58 9.41
N PRO A 326 4.08 -17.59 10.18
CA PRO A 326 2.99 -17.85 11.13
C PRO A 326 1.64 -18.21 10.48
N VAL A 327 1.40 -17.82 9.22
CA VAL A 327 0.21 -18.26 8.48
C VAL A 327 0.31 -19.76 8.18
N TRP A 328 1.47 -20.19 7.67
CA TRP A 328 1.72 -21.61 7.37
C TRP A 328 1.74 -22.48 8.62
N GLU A 329 2.39 -22.03 9.69
CA GLU A 329 2.40 -22.75 10.97
C GLU A 329 0.98 -22.95 11.49
N TYR A 330 0.14 -21.91 11.39
CA TYR A 330 -1.24 -22.04 11.83
C TYR A 330 -2.08 -22.93 10.91
N ASN A 331 -1.88 -22.86 9.58
CA ASN A 331 -2.53 -23.76 8.63
C ASN A 331 -2.13 -25.23 8.88
N GLU A 332 -0.85 -25.50 9.16
CA GLU A 332 -0.34 -26.83 9.50
C GLU A 332 -0.99 -27.37 10.78
N GLN A 333 -1.19 -26.53 11.80
CA GLN A 333 -1.92 -26.91 13.01
C GLN A 333 -3.39 -27.29 12.70
N ILE A 334 -4.06 -26.52 11.85
CA ILE A 334 -5.43 -26.82 11.40
C ILE A 334 -5.45 -28.15 10.63
N GLN A 335 -4.52 -28.35 9.70
CA GLN A 335 -4.43 -29.54 8.87
C GLN A 335 -4.18 -30.80 9.70
N ASN A 336 -3.22 -30.75 10.63
CA ASN A 336 -2.93 -31.85 11.56
C ASN A 336 -4.16 -32.23 12.41
N HIS A 337 -4.93 -31.24 12.86
CA HIS A 337 -6.17 -31.49 13.58
C HIS A 337 -7.24 -32.15 12.69
N LEU A 338 -7.45 -31.62 11.48
CA LEU A 338 -8.40 -32.16 10.51
C LEU A 338 -8.04 -33.60 10.11
N GLU A 339 -6.76 -33.91 9.95
CA GLU A 339 -6.28 -35.26 9.61
C GLU A 339 -6.60 -36.32 10.67
N GLN A 340 -6.70 -35.92 11.94
CA GLN A 340 -7.04 -36.81 13.04
C GLN A 340 -8.55 -37.11 13.12
N ILE A 341 -9.40 -36.19 12.65
CA ILE A 341 -10.86 -36.31 12.78
C ILE A 341 -11.56 -36.78 11.50
N LEU A 342 -10.94 -36.60 10.32
CA LEU A 342 -11.54 -36.97 9.04
C LEU A 342 -11.41 -38.47 8.75
N THR A 343 -12.51 -39.06 8.29
CA THR A 343 -12.52 -40.43 7.76
C THR A 343 -11.81 -40.50 6.39
N PRO A 344 -11.36 -41.70 5.95
CA PRO A 344 -10.77 -41.86 4.62
C PRO A 344 -11.66 -41.37 3.47
N ALA A 345 -12.97 -41.62 3.54
CA ALA A 345 -13.94 -41.16 2.54
C ALA A 345 -14.03 -39.63 2.49
N GLN A 346 -14.00 -38.97 3.65
CA GLN A 346 -13.99 -37.51 3.73
C GLN A 346 -12.68 -36.91 3.21
N LYS A 347 -11.52 -37.53 3.49
CA LYS A 347 -10.24 -37.11 2.91
C LYS A 347 -10.24 -37.23 1.39
N GLN A 348 -10.83 -38.29 0.84
CA GLN A 348 -11.00 -38.45 -0.60
C GLN A 348 -11.94 -37.40 -1.20
N ALA A 349 -13.05 -37.09 -0.52
CA ALA A 349 -13.96 -36.02 -0.95
C ALA A 349 -13.27 -34.65 -0.92
N ALA A 350 -12.45 -34.37 0.11
CA ALA A 350 -11.66 -33.15 0.19
C ALA A 350 -10.67 -33.03 -0.97
N GLN A 351 -10.04 -34.14 -1.40
CA GLN A 351 -9.18 -34.13 -2.58
C GLN A 351 -9.93 -33.86 -3.89
N GLY A 352 -11.15 -34.38 -4.03
CA GLY A 352 -12.05 -34.01 -5.12
C GLY A 352 -12.32 -32.52 -5.14
N TYR A 353 -12.70 -31.96 -3.99
CA TYR A 353 -12.96 -30.52 -3.86
C TYR A 353 -11.69 -29.66 -4.05
N LEU A 354 -10.52 -30.11 -3.59
CA LEU A 354 -9.24 -29.46 -3.83
C LEU A 354 -8.97 -29.30 -5.34
N THR A 355 -9.28 -30.34 -6.12
CA THR A 355 -9.15 -30.29 -7.59
C THR A 355 -10.06 -29.21 -8.18
N GLU A 356 -11.31 -29.11 -7.70
CA GLU A 356 -12.26 -28.09 -8.14
C GLU A 356 -11.81 -26.67 -7.81
N ILE A 357 -11.34 -26.40 -6.59
CA ILE A 357 -10.89 -25.05 -6.19
C ILE A 357 -9.56 -24.68 -6.86
N THR A 358 -8.64 -25.63 -7.05
CA THR A 358 -7.39 -25.40 -7.79
C THR A 358 -7.67 -24.97 -9.23
N ALA A 359 -8.69 -25.56 -9.87
CA ALA A 359 -9.10 -25.19 -11.23
C ALA A 359 -9.73 -23.80 -11.34
N LYS A 360 -10.18 -23.20 -10.22
CA LYS A 360 -10.74 -21.84 -10.16
C LYS A 360 -9.69 -20.76 -9.93
N ILE A 361 -8.44 -21.12 -9.64
CA ILE A 361 -7.38 -20.14 -9.40
C ILE A 361 -7.09 -19.37 -10.69
N VAL A 362 -7.27 -18.05 -10.61
CA VAL A 362 -7.08 -17.12 -11.73
C VAL A 362 -5.61 -16.77 -11.91
N SER A 363 -4.93 -16.52 -10.80
CA SER A 363 -3.51 -16.17 -10.77
C SER A 363 -2.83 -16.85 -9.60
N TRP A 364 -1.65 -17.41 -9.85
CA TRP A 364 -0.74 -17.91 -8.81
C TRP A 364 0.25 -16.84 -8.31
N ASN A 365 0.10 -15.60 -8.80
CA ASN A 365 0.88 -14.45 -8.38
C ASN A 365 -0.07 -13.40 -7.77
N TYR A 366 -0.40 -13.60 -6.50
CA TYR A 366 -1.26 -12.69 -5.75
C TYR A 366 -0.73 -11.25 -5.74
N ASN A 367 0.57 -11.04 -5.53
CA ASN A 367 1.14 -9.68 -5.49
C ASN A 367 0.95 -8.93 -6.80
N ARG A 368 1.18 -9.60 -7.93
CA ARG A 368 0.92 -8.99 -9.23
C ARG A 368 -0.54 -8.54 -9.32
N TRP A 369 -1.49 -9.41 -8.97
CA TRP A 369 -2.90 -9.03 -8.97
C TRP A 369 -3.18 -7.89 -7.98
N ARG A 370 -2.67 -7.97 -6.75
CA ARG A 370 -2.84 -6.92 -5.72
C ARG A 370 -2.31 -5.56 -6.16
N ASP A 371 -1.21 -5.55 -6.92
CA ASP A 371 -0.55 -4.34 -7.39
C ASP A 371 -1.13 -3.83 -8.73
N GLU A 372 -1.94 -4.64 -9.41
CA GLU A 372 -2.75 -4.20 -10.56
C GLU A 372 -3.87 -3.25 -10.09
N ILE A 373 -4.21 -2.28 -10.94
CA ILE A 373 -5.32 -1.36 -10.76
C ILE A 373 -6.28 -1.59 -11.93
N GLU A 374 -7.56 -1.83 -11.66
CA GLU A 374 -8.56 -2.00 -12.71
C GLU A 374 -8.62 -0.75 -13.60
N ASP A 375 -8.93 -0.96 -14.89
CA ASP A 375 -9.04 0.12 -15.87
C ASP A 375 -10.26 1.00 -15.57
N PHE A 376 -10.06 2.01 -14.74
CA PHE A 376 -11.05 3.04 -14.45
C PHE A 376 -10.64 4.35 -15.10
N HIS A 377 -11.50 4.89 -15.96
CA HIS A 377 -11.25 6.19 -16.57
C HIS A 377 -11.39 7.29 -15.51
N PRO A 378 -10.35 8.11 -15.30
CA PRO A 378 -10.37 9.14 -14.27
C PRO A 378 -11.37 10.24 -14.63
N LYS A 379 -12.04 10.78 -13.61
CA LYS A 379 -12.94 11.93 -13.78
C LYS A 379 -12.13 13.24 -13.71
N PRO A 380 -12.45 14.24 -14.55
CA PRO A 380 -11.79 15.55 -14.53
C PRO A 380 -11.79 16.28 -13.17
#